data_AF-A0A937GTK5-F1
#
_entry.id   AF-A0A937GTK5-F1
#
_cell.length_a   1.000
_cell.length_b   1.000
_cell.length_c   1.000
_cell.angle_alpha   90.00
_cell.angle_beta   90.00
_cell.angle_gamma   90.00
#
_symmetry.space_group_name_H-M   'P 1'
#
loop_
_entity.id
_entity.type
_entity.pdbx_description
1 polymer ?
#
loop_
_entity_poly.entity_id
_entity_poly.type
_entity_poly.pdbx_seq_one_letter_code
_entity_poly.pdbx_strand_id
1 'polypeptide(L)'
;KHRLTRPEMLSDYKKVMKPEGVLHLKTDSEFLFGYTLGTVSQLGEILYAHHDIYNNSDAPKEATAVQTFYEKQFLAENKAITYIQFRL
;
A
#
# COMPACT_ATOMS: atom_id res chain seq x y z
N LYS A 1 11.57 -11.00 -10.70
CA LYS A 1 10.16 -10.52 -10.81
C LYS A 1 10.14 -9.02 -10.49
N HIS A 2 9.60 -8.15 -11.35
CA HIS A 2 9.72 -6.67 -11.25
C HIS A 2 8.60 -6.04 -10.39
N ARG A 3 8.58 -6.30 -9.08
CA ARG A 3 7.61 -5.66 -8.19
C ARG A 3 8.00 -4.19 -7.99
N LEU A 4 7.00 -3.31 -7.93
CA LEU A 4 7.19 -1.89 -7.64
C LEU A 4 7.59 -1.62 -6.18
N THR A 5 7.54 -2.64 -5.33
CA THR A 5 7.91 -2.57 -3.90
C THR A 5 9.16 -3.40 -3.58
N ARG A 6 9.94 -3.81 -4.59
CA ARG A 6 11.23 -4.47 -4.37
C ARG A 6 12.26 -3.46 -3.82
N PRO A 7 13.29 -3.90 -3.08
CA PRO A 7 14.28 -3.01 -2.46
C PRO A 7 14.90 -1.98 -3.41
N GLU A 8 15.26 -2.39 -4.63
CA GLU A 8 15.90 -1.47 -5.59
C GLU A 8 14.93 -0.36 -6.03
N MET A 9 13.65 -0.69 -6.23
CA MET A 9 12.64 0.30 -6.60
C MET A 9 12.35 1.26 -5.46
N LEU A 10 12.31 0.77 -4.22
CA LEU A 10 12.12 1.62 -3.03
C LEU A 10 13.30 2.59 -2.87
N SER A 11 14.53 2.14 -3.12
CA SER A 11 15.71 3.01 -3.14
C SER A 11 15.58 4.12 -4.20
N ASP A 12 15.02 3.82 -5.37
CA ASP A 12 14.78 4.82 -6.41
C ASP A 12 13.68 5.81 -6.02
N TYR A 13 12.60 5.38 -5.37
CA TYR A 13 11.59 6.30 -4.83
C TYR A 13 12.20 7.28 -3.82
N LYS A 14 13.08 6.80 -2.93
CA LYS A 14 13.75 7.65 -1.93
C LYS A 14 14.55 8.80 -2.56
N LYS A 15 15.10 8.62 -3.77
CA LYS A 15 15.87 9.67 -4.47
C LYS A 15 15.01 10.82 -4.99
N VAL A 16 13.74 10.56 -5.33
CA VAL A 16 12.84 11.55 -5.92
C VAL A 16 11.83 12.11 -4.92
N MET A 17 11.69 11.47 -3.77
CA MET A 17 10.80 11.91 -2.70
C MET A 17 11.42 13.03 -1.87
N LYS A 18 10.55 13.90 -1.34
CA LYS A 18 10.93 14.84 -0.30
C LYS A 18 11.35 14.10 0.98
N PRO A 19 12.19 14.71 1.84
CA PRO A 19 12.45 14.20 3.19
C PRO A 19 11.14 13.94 3.94
N GLU A 20 11.09 12.85 4.71
CA GLU A 20 9.89 12.40 5.46
C GLU A 20 8.64 12.14 4.58
N GLY A 21 8.83 11.95 3.27
CA GLY A 21 7.76 11.59 2.37
C GLY A 21 7.15 10.23 2.73
N VAL A 22 5.81 10.16 2.69
CA VAL A 22 5.05 8.94 2.95
C VAL A 22 4.66 8.31 1.62
N LEU A 23 4.92 7.01 1.49
CA LEU A 23 4.44 6.19 0.39
C LEU A 23 3.11 5.55 0.77
N HIS A 24 2.19 5.57 -0.18
CA HIS A 24 0.84 5.03 -0.04
C HIS A 24 0.64 3.96 -1.11
N LEU A 25 0.29 2.73 -0.70
CA LEU A 25 0.04 1.63 -1.62
C LEU A 25 -1.28 0.95 -1.30
N LYS A 26 -2.20 0.99 -2.26
CA LYS A 26 -3.41 0.15 -2.30
C LYS A 26 -3.20 -1.03 -3.24
N THR A 27 -3.68 -2.21 -2.86
CA THR A 27 -3.62 -3.41 -3.70
C THR A 27 -4.72 -4.39 -3.34
N ASP A 28 -5.33 -5.01 -4.35
CA ASP A 28 -6.27 -6.14 -4.23
C ASP A 28 -5.54 -7.49 -4.05
N SER A 29 -4.21 -7.51 -4.23
CA SER A 29 -3.38 -8.72 -4.10
C SER A 29 -2.80 -8.87 -2.69
N GLU A 30 -3.34 -9.80 -1.90
CA GLU A 30 -2.82 -10.15 -0.56
C GLU A 30 -1.34 -10.57 -0.57
N PHE A 31 -0.91 -11.32 -1.59
CA PHE A 31 0.50 -11.66 -1.76
C PHE A 31 1.40 -10.41 -1.83
N LEU A 32 0.98 -9.41 -2.62
CA LEU A 32 1.75 -8.19 -2.83
C LEU A 32 1.77 -7.34 -1.55
N PHE A 33 0.65 -7.33 -0.82
CA PHE A 33 0.56 -6.70 0.50
C PHE A 33 1.56 -7.31 1.48
N GLY A 34 1.52 -8.64 1.68
CA GLY A 34 2.45 -9.35 2.57
C GLY A 34 3.92 -9.21 2.15
N TYR A 35 4.21 -9.30 0.86
CA TYR A 35 5.57 -9.06 0.33
C TYR A 35 6.06 -7.64 0.65
N THR A 36 5.19 -6.65 0.45
CA THR A 36 5.54 -5.24 0.69
C THR A 36 5.74 -4.99 2.17
N LEU A 37 4.88 -5.51 3.04
CA LEU A 37 5.07 -5.47 4.49
C LEU A 37 6.43 -6.00 4.89
N GLY A 38 6.76 -7.25 4.51
CA GLY A 38 8.03 -7.86 4.89
C GLY A 38 9.26 -7.13 4.33
N THR A 39 9.15 -6.53 3.15
CA THR A 39 10.23 -5.74 2.54
C THR A 39 10.41 -4.40 3.25
N VAL A 40 9.32 -3.68 3.50
CA VAL A 40 9.34 -2.36 4.14
C VAL A 40 9.76 -2.46 5.61
N SER A 41 9.34 -3.49 6.35
CA SER A 41 9.75 -3.69 7.75
C SER A 41 11.27 -3.80 7.94
N GLN A 42 12.02 -4.10 6.88
CA GLN A 42 13.50 -4.15 6.92
C GLN A 42 14.17 -2.86 6.46
N LEU A 43 13.45 -2.01 5.73
CA LEU A 43 14.01 -0.84 5.05
C LEU A 43 13.51 0.49 5.62
N GLY A 44 12.41 0.49 6.35
CA GLY A 44 11.76 1.70 6.83
C GLY A 44 10.69 1.44 7.89
N GLU A 45 9.77 2.40 8.02
CA GLU A 45 8.76 2.43 9.08
C GLU A 45 7.36 2.27 8.49
N ILE A 46 6.59 1.30 9.01
CA ILE A 46 5.17 1.15 8.68
C ILE A 46 4.37 2.08 9.58
N LEU A 47 3.63 3.01 8.95
CA LEU A 47 2.76 3.95 9.66
C LEU A 47 1.33 3.41 9.80
N TYR A 48 0.87 2.65 8.81
CA TYR A 48 -0.45 2.04 8.80
C TYR A 48 -0.45 0.82 7.88
N ALA A 49 -1.15 -0.25 8.25
CA ALA A 49 -1.37 -1.40 7.39
C ALA A 49 -2.71 -2.06 7.74
N HIS A 50 -3.53 -2.34 6.72
CA HIS A 50 -4.79 -3.07 6.92
C HIS A 50 -5.17 -3.91 5.70
N HIS A 51 -5.79 -5.06 5.95
CA HIS A 51 -6.14 -6.04 4.92
C HIS A 51 -7.45 -5.70 4.18
N ASP A 52 -8.31 -4.89 4.79
CA ASP A 52 -9.57 -4.47 4.17
C ASP A 52 -9.91 -3.03 4.58
N ILE A 53 -9.62 -2.06 3.72
CA ILE A 53 -9.88 -0.65 4.04
C ILE A 53 -11.33 -0.21 3.87
N TYR A 54 -12.16 -0.96 3.13
CA TYR A 54 -13.54 -0.58 2.91
C TYR A 54 -14.47 -1.13 3.99
N ASN A 55 -14.03 -2.14 4.73
CA ASN A 55 -14.69 -2.65 5.95
C ASN A 55 -13.98 -2.24 7.24
N ASN A 56 -13.23 -1.13 7.24
CA ASN A 56 -12.55 -0.61 8.43
C ASN A 56 -12.87 0.88 8.65
N SER A 57 -13.50 1.20 9.77
CA SER A 57 -13.82 2.59 10.16
C SER A 57 -12.60 3.45 10.43
N ASP A 58 -11.48 2.83 10.79
CA ASP A 58 -10.22 3.50 11.13
C ASP A 58 -9.30 3.64 9.92
N ALA A 59 -9.77 3.26 8.72
CA ALA A 59 -9.02 3.42 7.50
C ALA A 59 -8.73 4.92 7.24
N PRO A 60 -7.46 5.28 6.90
CA PRO A 60 -7.11 6.65 6.57
C PRO A 60 -8.00 7.20 5.46
N LYS A 61 -8.52 8.42 5.65
CA LYS A 61 -9.50 9.02 4.72
C LYS A 61 -8.96 9.10 3.30
N GLU A 62 -7.68 9.40 3.15
CA GLU A 62 -7.00 9.45 1.85
C GLU A 62 -6.99 8.11 1.11
N ALA A 63 -7.06 6.97 1.83
CA ALA A 63 -7.08 5.65 1.23
C ALA A 63 -8.43 5.34 0.57
N THR A 64 -9.52 5.80 1.19
CA THR A 64 -10.91 5.51 0.77
C THR A 64 -11.57 6.66 0.02
N ALA A 65 -11.01 7.88 0.07
CA ALA A 65 -11.57 9.07 -0.57
C ALA A 65 -11.68 8.96 -2.10
N VAL A 66 -10.75 8.24 -2.74
CA VAL A 66 -10.76 8.00 -4.18
C VAL A 66 -10.71 6.52 -4.46
N GLN A 67 -11.74 6.03 -5.12
CA GLN A 67 -11.88 4.63 -5.53
C GLN A 67 -11.72 4.52 -7.05
N THR A 68 -10.80 3.66 -7.48
CA THR A 68 -10.52 3.40 -8.89
C THR A 68 -11.57 2.49 -9.54
N PHE A 69 -11.55 2.40 -10.86
CA PHE A 69 -12.41 1.49 -11.63
C PHE A 69 -12.22 0.02 -11.19
N TYR A 70 -10.97 -0.43 -11.05
CA TYR A 70 -10.67 -1.81 -10.67
C TYR A 70 -11.03 -2.12 -9.22
N GLU A 71 -10.84 -1.19 -8.29
CA GLU A 71 -11.31 -1.36 -6.91
C GLU A 71 -12.83 -1.60 -6.86
N LYS A 72 -13.62 -0.84 -7.64
CA LYS A 72 -15.08 -1.06 -7.73
C LYS A 72 -15.41 -2.47 -8.20
N GLN A 73 -14.73 -2.93 -9.25
CA GLN A 73 -14.95 -4.26 -9.80
C GLN A 73 -14.61 -5.35 -8.78
N PHE A 74 -13.44 -5.27 -8.13
CA PHE A 74 -13.03 -6.25 -7.13
C PHE A 74 -13.92 -6.25 -5.89
N LEU A 75 -14.37 -5.08 -5.43
CA LEU A 75 -15.31 -5.01 -4.30
C LEU A 75 -16.68 -5.61 -4.65
N ALA A 76 -17.16 -5.45 -5.89
CA ALA A 76 -18.37 -6.12 -6.35
C ALA A 76 -18.23 -7.65 -6.36
N GLU A 77 -17.01 -8.16 -6.51
CA GLU A 77 -16.64 -9.58 -6.39
C GLU A 77 -16.31 -9.99 -4.94
N ASN A 78 -16.58 -9.14 -3.94
CA ASN A 78 -16.25 -9.34 -2.52
C ASN A 78 -14.76 -9.54 -2.24
N LYS A 79 -13.89 -8.99 -3.10
CA LYS A 79 -12.45 -9.02 -2.91
C LYS A 79 -11.98 -7.77 -2.17
N ALA A 80 -11.37 -7.98 -1.01
CA ALA A 80 -10.87 -6.91 -0.15
C ALA A 80 -9.75 -6.10 -0.81
N ILE A 81 -9.71 -4.81 -0.50
CA ILE A 81 -8.61 -3.92 -0.89
C ILE A 81 -7.75 -3.68 0.35
N THR A 82 -6.48 -4.07 0.23
CA THR A 82 -5.48 -3.86 1.27
C THR A 82 -4.81 -2.49 1.08
N TYR A 83 -4.23 -1.97 2.16
CA TYR A 83 -3.54 -0.70 2.12
C TYR A 83 -2.39 -0.62 3.12
N ILE A 84 -1.28 -0.05 2.69
CA ILE A 84 -0.11 0.23 3.51
C ILE A 84 0.35 1.69 3.32
N GLN A 85 0.67 2.35 4.44
CA GLN A 85 1.38 3.61 4.50
C GLN A 85 2.74 3.39 5.17
N PHE A 86 3.80 3.92 4.58
CA PHE A 86 5.14 3.75 5.12
C PHE A 86 6.12 4.87 4.72
N ARG A 87 7.21 4.96 5.46
CA ARG A 87 8.39 5.80 5.16
C ARG A 87 9.61 4.92 4.87
N LEU A 88 10.55 5.46 4.09
CA LEU A 88 11.78 4.79 3.64
C LEU A 88 13.06 5.51 4.09
#